data_AF-A0A424M8K0-F1
#
_entry.id   AF-A0A424M8K0-F1
#
_cell.length_a   1.000
_cell.length_b   1.000
_cell.length_c   1.000
_cell.angle_alpha   90.00
_cell.angle_beta   90.00
_cell.angle_gamma   90.00
#
_symmetry.space_group_name_H-M   'P 1'
#
loop_
_entity.id
_entity.type
_entity.pdbx_description
1 polymer ?
#
loop_
_entity_poly.entity_id
_entity_poly.type
_entity_poly.pdbx_seq_one_letter_code
_entity_poly.pdbx_strand_id
1 'polypeptide(L)'
;MKNSKTLNKFICLICFLFFQITWSQTVFGKWKTVDDRNGITKAIIEVYKEDGLMHAKVVKILEEGKKDARCTKCDGELKDKPILGMKIMDNFKKNNKGIYKG
;
A
#
# COMPACT_ATOMS: atom_id res chain seq x y z
N MET A 1 -4.58 -9.07 -57.77
CA MET A 1 -4.53 -7.93 -56.83
C MET A 1 -5.49 -8.11 -55.62
N LYS A 2 -5.24 -9.05 -54.70
CA LYS A 2 -6.10 -9.25 -53.49
C LYS A 2 -5.37 -9.25 -52.13
N ASN A 3 -4.04 -9.08 -52.07
CA ASN A 3 -3.26 -9.34 -50.85
C ASN A 3 -2.96 -8.13 -49.93
N SER A 4 -3.11 -6.88 -50.39
CA SER A 4 -2.72 -5.70 -49.59
C SER A 4 -3.69 -5.40 -48.44
N LYS A 5 -5.00 -5.55 -48.64
CA LYS A 5 -6.01 -5.29 -47.59
C LYS A 5 -5.98 -6.31 -46.46
N THR A 6 -5.62 -7.56 -46.77
CA THR A 6 -5.49 -8.65 -45.79
C THR A 6 -4.19 -8.51 -44.98
N LEU A 7 -3.09 -8.09 -45.62
CA LEU A 7 -1.82 -7.82 -44.96
C LEU A 7 -1.92 -6.64 -43.97
N ASN A 8 -2.62 -5.56 -44.35
CA ASN A 8 -2.83 -4.40 -43.47
C ASN A 8 -3.74 -4.73 -42.27
N LYS A 9 -4.72 -5.62 -42.44
CA LYS A 9 -5.55 -6.15 -41.34
C LYS A 9 -4.73 -7.00 -40.36
N PHE A 10 -3.82 -7.85 -40.86
CA PHE A 10 -2.94 -8.65 -40.01
C PHE A 10 -1.93 -7.78 -39.25
N ILE A 11 -1.37 -6.74 -39.88
CA ILE A 11 -0.47 -5.79 -39.23
C ILE A 11 -1.20 -5.05 -38.10
N CYS A 12 -2.43 -4.57 -38.30
CA CYS A 12 -3.22 -3.96 -37.23
C CYS A 12 -3.52 -4.93 -36.07
N LEU A 13 -3.81 -6.20 -36.37
CA LEU A 13 -4.09 -7.22 -35.36
C LEU A 13 -2.83 -7.56 -34.53
N ILE A 14 -1.67 -7.62 -35.18
CA ILE A 14 -0.37 -7.87 -34.53
C ILE A 14 0.03 -6.69 -33.65
N CYS A 15 -0.13 -5.44 -34.11
CA CYS A 15 0.11 -4.25 -33.29
C CYS A 15 -0.79 -4.17 -32.05
N PHE A 16 -2.02 -4.68 -32.11
CA PHE A 16 -2.94 -4.73 -30.96
C PHE A 16 -2.48 -5.74 -29.88
N LEU A 17 -1.78 -6.81 -30.27
CA LEU A 17 -1.24 -7.82 -29.35
C LEU A 17 0.03 -7.37 -28.63
N PHE A 18 0.79 -6.41 -29.18
CA PHE A 18 2.03 -5.91 -28.58
C PHE A 18 1.83 -4.79 -27.53
N PHE A 19 0.60 -4.35 -27.26
CA PHE A 19 0.33 -3.20 -26.39
C PHE A 19 0.00 -3.55 -24.92
N GLN A 20 0.32 -4.76 -24.45
CA GLN A 20 0.00 -5.20 -23.09
C GLN A 20 1.09 -4.78 -22.09
N ILE A 21 1.26 -3.47 -21.85
CA ILE A 21 2.10 -2.99 -20.74
C ILE A 21 1.27 -3.06 -19.46
N THR A 22 1.55 -4.02 -18.59
CA THR A 22 0.93 -4.12 -17.26
C THR A 22 1.86 -3.54 -16.21
N TRP A 23 1.34 -2.62 -15.40
CA TRP A 23 2.07 -2.03 -14.28
C TRP A 23 1.61 -2.68 -12.98
N SER A 24 2.56 -3.22 -12.20
CA SER A 24 2.25 -3.76 -10.88
C SER A 24 1.94 -2.63 -9.89
N GLN A 25 0.87 -2.78 -9.12
CA GLN A 25 0.53 -1.84 -8.05
C GLN A 25 1.51 -2.01 -6.88
N THR A 26 1.99 -0.89 -6.34
CA THR A 26 2.83 -0.87 -5.13
C THR A 26 1.96 -0.76 -3.87
N VAL A 27 2.42 -1.36 -2.77
CA VAL A 27 1.78 -1.23 -1.44
C VAL A 27 2.24 0.04 -0.70
N PHE A 28 3.31 0.67 -1.17
CA PHE A 28 3.88 1.87 -0.55
C PHE A 28 3.03 3.09 -0.86
N GLY A 29 2.81 3.94 0.14
CA GLY A 29 1.97 5.13 0.05
C GLY A 29 1.17 5.40 1.32
N LYS A 30 0.21 6.32 1.21
CA LYS A 30 -0.67 6.69 2.32
C LYS A 30 -1.95 5.86 2.28
N TRP A 31 -2.29 5.28 3.43
CA TRP A 31 -3.47 4.43 3.59
C TRP A 31 -4.38 4.97 4.68
N LYS A 32 -5.69 4.93 4.44
CA LYS A 32 -6.71 5.25 5.44
C LYS A 32 -7.09 3.95 6.17
N THR A 33 -6.96 3.94 7.49
CA THR A 33 -7.36 2.78 8.31
C THR A 33 -8.80 2.93 8.77
N VAL A 34 -9.59 1.87 8.63
CA VAL A 34 -11.01 1.82 9.02
C VAL A 34 -11.20 0.67 10.00
N ASP A 35 -11.89 0.92 11.12
CA ASP A 35 -12.27 -0.13 12.07
C ASP A 35 -13.35 -1.02 11.43
N ASP A 36 -13.09 -2.32 11.36
CA ASP A 36 -13.96 -3.31 10.74
C ASP A 36 -15.26 -3.54 11.52
N ARG A 37 -15.28 -3.23 12.82
CA ARG A 37 -16.45 -3.46 13.68
C ARG A 37 -17.50 -2.35 13.59
N ASN A 38 -17.07 -1.11 13.33
CA ASN A 38 -17.96 0.06 13.38
C ASN A 38 -17.79 1.03 12.20
N GLY A 39 -16.87 0.79 11.26
CA GLY A 39 -16.67 1.63 10.08
C GLY A 39 -15.98 2.98 10.36
N ILE A 40 -15.55 3.25 11.60
CA ILE A 40 -14.91 4.51 11.95
C ILE A 40 -13.54 4.58 11.31
N THR A 41 -13.30 5.69 10.60
CA THR A 41 -11.99 6.00 10.05
C THR A 41 -11.05 6.45 11.18
N LYS A 42 -10.01 5.66 11.45
CA LYS A 42 -9.10 5.89 12.57
C LYS A 42 -7.98 6.87 12.25
N ALA A 43 -7.24 6.63 11.18
CA ALA A 43 -5.99 7.31 10.90
C ALA A 43 -5.59 7.22 9.42
N ILE A 44 -4.61 8.04 9.05
CA ILE A 44 -3.79 7.85 7.86
C ILE A 44 -2.44 7.30 8.32
N ILE A 45 -2.02 6.19 7.72
CA ILE A 45 -0.67 5.64 7.87
C ILE A 45 0.11 5.83 6.58
N GLU A 46 1.42 5.94 6.69
CA GLU A 46 2.33 5.92 5.55
C GLU A 46 3.11 4.61 5.57
N VAL A 47 2.96 3.82 4.51
CA VAL A 47 3.70 2.58 4.27
C VAL A 47 4.87 2.92 3.35
N TYR A 48 6.09 2.66 3.79
CA TYR A 48 7.31 3.06 3.09
C TYR A 48 8.35 1.95 3.11
N LYS A 49 9.36 2.09 2.25
CA LYS A 49 10.49 1.17 2.15
C LYS A 49 11.74 1.87 2.66
N GLU A 50 12.45 1.23 3.58
CA GLU A 50 13.72 1.69 4.13
C GLU A 50 14.62 0.46 4.31
N ASP A 51 15.86 0.53 3.85
CA ASP A 51 16.85 -0.57 3.89
C ASP A 51 16.35 -1.91 3.33
N GLY A 52 15.51 -1.86 2.29
CA GLY A 52 14.95 -3.08 1.68
C GLY A 52 13.71 -3.62 2.40
N LEU A 53 13.38 -3.13 3.58
CA LEU A 53 12.29 -3.57 4.44
C LEU A 53 11.08 -2.63 4.34
N MET A 54 9.89 -3.17 4.56
CA MET A 54 8.66 -2.39 4.64
C MET A 54 8.41 -1.95 6.08
N HIS A 55 8.03 -0.68 6.22
CA HIS A 55 7.66 -0.06 7.48
C HIS A 55 6.35 0.70 7.32
N ALA A 56 5.66 0.95 8.43
CA ALA A 56 4.51 1.83 8.44
C ALA A 56 4.48 2.71 9.70
N LYS A 57 4.12 3.98 9.54
CA LYS A 57 3.94 4.92 10.65
C LYS A 57 2.61 5.67 10.55
N VAL A 58 2.07 6.07 11.70
CA VAL A 58 0.86 6.91 11.75
C VAL A 58 1.22 8.35 11.42
N VAL A 59 0.64 8.91 10.37
CA VAL A 59 0.90 10.30 9.93
C VAL A 59 -0.22 11.28 10.25
N LYS A 60 -1.44 10.78 10.48
CA LYS A 60 -2.59 11.61 10.88
C LYS A 60 -3.63 10.79 11.63
N ILE A 61 -4.18 11.31 12.71
CA ILE A 61 -5.35 10.72 13.37
C ILE A 61 -6.61 11.41 12.85
N LEU A 62 -7.60 10.61 12.49
CA LEU A 62 -8.87 11.05 11.90
C LEU A 62 -10.06 10.84 12.85
N GLU A 63 -9.93 9.94 13.83
CA GLU A 63 -10.96 9.70 14.84
C GLU A 63 -11.10 10.92 15.77
N GLU A 64 -12.33 11.42 15.92
CA GLU A 64 -12.63 12.57 16.75
C GLU A 64 -12.35 12.28 18.23
N GLY A 65 -11.81 13.28 18.95
CA GLY A 65 -11.41 13.12 20.36
C GLY A 65 -10.18 12.24 20.59
N LYS A 66 -9.50 11.74 19.54
CA LYS A 66 -8.33 10.87 19.65
C LYS A 66 -7.02 11.47 19.12
N LYS A 67 -6.99 12.77 18.80
CA LYS A 67 -5.80 13.42 18.20
C LYS A 67 -4.52 13.26 19.04
N ASP A 68 -4.66 13.25 20.36
CA ASP A 68 -3.54 13.07 21.32
C ASP A 68 -3.54 11.67 21.95
N ALA A 69 -4.18 10.69 21.30
CA ALA A 69 -4.26 9.33 21.82
C ALA A 69 -2.86 8.72 22.00
N ARG A 70 -2.69 8.03 23.12
CA ARG A 70 -1.49 7.26 23.47
C ARG A 70 -1.78 5.77 23.35
N CYS A 71 -0.75 4.97 23.04
CA CYS A 71 -0.93 3.53 22.96
C CYS A 71 -0.95 2.89 24.35
N THR A 72 -2.13 2.84 24.97
CA THR A 72 -2.32 2.21 26.29
C THR A 72 -2.37 0.68 26.23
N LYS A 73 -2.59 0.12 25.04
CA LYS A 73 -2.60 -1.33 24.78
C LYS A 73 -1.28 -1.87 24.26
N CYS A 74 -0.29 -1.00 24.06
CA CYS A 74 1.05 -1.42 23.68
C CYS A 74 1.84 -1.80 24.93
N ASP A 75 2.75 -2.75 24.78
CA ASP A 75 3.71 -3.13 25.80
C ASP A 75 5.09 -2.51 25.54
N GLY A 76 5.98 -2.58 26.54
CA GLY A 76 7.36 -2.15 26.43
C GLY A 76 7.52 -0.66 26.11
N GLU A 77 8.44 -0.33 25.20
CA GLU A 77 8.80 1.06 24.88
C GLU A 77 7.69 1.86 24.20
N LEU A 78 6.71 1.16 23.61
CA LEU A 78 5.57 1.77 22.93
C LEU A 78 4.43 2.11 23.89
N LYS A 79 4.46 1.59 25.12
CA LYS A 79 3.43 1.85 26.13
C LYS A 79 3.37 3.34 26.46
N ASP A 80 2.15 3.87 26.47
CA ASP A 80 1.83 5.27 26.78
C ASP A 80 2.52 6.30 25.86
N LYS A 81 3.11 5.88 24.74
CA LYS A 81 3.65 6.80 23.73
C LYS A 81 2.54 7.35 22.82
N PRO A 82 2.68 8.59 22.32
CA PRO A 82 1.75 9.15 21.34
C PRO A 82 1.60 8.23 20.12
N ILE A 83 0.36 7.99 19.70
CA ILE A 83 0.07 7.18 18.50
C ILE A 83 0.49 7.96 17.24
N LEU A 84 0.33 9.28 17.23
CA LEU A 84 0.81 10.11 16.12
C LEU A 84 2.33 9.99 15.98
N GLY A 85 2.80 9.64 14.79
CA GLY A 85 4.21 9.40 14.49
C GLY A 85 4.71 8.01 14.88
N MET A 86 3.91 7.21 15.58
CA MET A 86 4.30 5.86 15.99
C MET A 86 4.53 4.95 14.79
N LYS A 87 5.66 4.24 14.79
CA LYS A 87 5.93 3.14 13.86
C LYS A 87 5.12 1.92 14.32
N ILE A 88 4.18 1.46 13.48
CA ILE A 88 3.23 0.39 13.78
C ILE A 88 3.50 -0.91 13.00
N MET A 89 4.32 -0.82 11.96
CA MET A 89 4.89 -1.98 11.25
C MET A 89 6.37 -1.71 11.08
N ASP A 90 7.22 -2.62 11.52
CA ASP A 90 8.67 -2.46 11.51
C ASP A 90 9.33 -3.71 10.92
N ASN A 91 10.28 -3.50 10.01
CA ASN A 91 11.15 -4.53 9.45
C ASN A 91 10.46 -5.68 8.68
N PHE A 92 9.34 -5.40 8.00
CA PHE A 92 8.64 -6.44 7.25
C PHE A 92 9.41 -6.82 5.97
N LYS A 93 9.68 -8.11 5.79
CA LYS A 93 10.35 -8.68 4.61
C LYS A 93 9.36 -9.15 3.57
N LYS A 94 9.63 -8.82 2.29
CA LYS A 94 8.88 -9.33 1.15
C LYS A 94 9.36 -10.73 0.78
N ASN A 95 8.46 -11.70 0.69
CA ASN A 95 8.78 -13.03 0.17
C ASN A 95 8.62 -13.10 -1.36
N ASN A 96 8.98 -14.25 -1.93
CA ASN A 96 8.92 -14.48 -3.38
C ASN A 96 7.49 -14.44 -3.96
N LYS A 97 6.46 -14.54 -3.11
CA LYS A 97 5.04 -14.42 -3.47
C LYS A 97 4.52 -12.99 -3.34
N GLY A 98 5.38 -12.03 -3.00
CA GLY A 98 5.02 -10.62 -2.82
C GLY A 98 4.35 -10.29 -1.48
N ILE A 99 4.36 -11.22 -0.52
CA ILE A 99 3.77 -11.03 0.81
C ILE A 99 4.82 -10.47 1.75
N TYR A 100 4.44 -9.44 2.52
CA TYR A 100 5.30 -8.84 3.55
C TYR A 100 5.02 -9.49 4.92
N LYS A 101 6.08 -9.86 5.65
CA LYS A 101 5.99 -10.42 7.01
C LYS A 101 7.07 -9.81 7.91
N GLY A 102 6.67 -9.34 9.09
CA GLY A 102 7.56 -8.89 10.17
C GLY A 102 7.87 -10.02 11.15
#